data_AF-A0A377CC78-F1
#
_entry.id   AF-A0A377CC78-F1
#
_cell.length_a   1.000
_cell.length_b   1.000
_cell.length_c   1.000
_cell.angle_alpha   90.00
_cell.angle_beta   90.00
_cell.angle_gamma   90.00
#
_symmetry.space_group_name_H-M   'P 1'
#
loop_
_entity.id
_entity.type
_entity.pdbx_description
1 polymer ?
#
loop_
_entity_poly.entity_id
_entity_poly.type
_entity_poly.pdbx_seq_one_letter_code
_entity_poly.pdbx_strand_id
1 'polypeptide(L)'
;MTKTASAADVILPSTSWGEHEGVFTAADRGFQRFFKAVEPKWDLKTDWQIISEIATRMGYPMHYNNTQEIWDELRHLCPDFYGATYEKMGELGFIQWPCRDTSDADQGTSYLFKEKFDTPNGLAQFFTCDWVAPIDKLTDEYPMVLSTVREVGHYSCRSMTGNCAALAALADEPGYAQINTEDAKRLGIEDEALVWVHSRKGKIITRAQVSDRPNKGAIYMTYQWWIGACNELVTENLSPITKTPEYKYCAVRVEPIADQRAAEQYVIDEYNKLKTRLREAALA
;
A
#
# COMPACT_ATOMS: atom_id res chain seq x y z
N MET A 1 -15.81 6.20 -2.59
CA MET A 1 -15.97 4.74 -2.71
C MET A 1 -14.68 4.14 -3.26
N THR A 2 -14.21 3.01 -2.74
CA THR A 2 -12.98 2.34 -3.19
C THR A 2 -13.26 1.35 -4.34
N LYS A 3 -12.22 0.85 -5.04
CA LYS A 3 -12.36 -0.20 -6.08
C LYS A 3 -13.11 -1.41 -5.54
N THR A 4 -12.69 -1.90 -4.38
CA THR A 4 -13.30 -3.06 -3.70
C THR A 4 -14.75 -2.81 -3.31
N ALA A 5 -15.08 -1.61 -2.81
CA ALA A 5 -16.45 -1.27 -2.45
C ALA A 5 -17.42 -1.29 -3.65
N SER A 6 -16.93 -1.11 -4.89
CA SER A 6 -17.77 -1.20 -6.09
C SER A 6 -18.28 -2.61 -6.41
N ALA A 7 -17.76 -3.62 -5.73
CA ALA A 7 -18.17 -5.02 -5.85
C ALA A 7 -18.68 -5.59 -4.51
N ALA A 8 -18.86 -4.75 -3.50
CA ALA A 8 -19.25 -5.18 -2.16
C ALA A 8 -20.78 -5.17 -2.01
N ASP A 9 -21.32 -6.21 -1.36
CA ASP A 9 -22.74 -6.26 -0.98
C ASP A 9 -23.04 -5.41 0.27
N VAL A 10 -22.02 -5.18 1.11
CA VAL A 10 -22.15 -4.45 2.37
C VAL A 10 -20.99 -3.48 2.53
N ILE A 11 -21.31 -2.26 2.95
CA ILE A 11 -20.34 -1.21 3.29
C ILE A 11 -20.63 -0.74 4.71
N LEU A 12 -19.62 -0.81 5.58
CA LEU A 12 -19.70 -0.36 6.97
C LEU A 12 -18.83 0.89 7.13
N PRO A 13 -19.43 2.09 7.29
CA PRO A 13 -18.66 3.32 7.36
C PRO A 13 -17.98 3.45 8.73
N SER A 14 -16.66 3.67 8.72
CA SER A 14 -15.85 3.90 9.92
C SER A 14 -15.31 5.33 10.00
N THR A 15 -14.81 5.70 11.17
CA THR A 15 -14.11 6.97 11.42
C THR A 15 -12.74 7.01 10.73
N SER A 16 -12.28 8.23 10.41
CA SER A 16 -10.91 8.50 9.94
C SER A 16 -9.94 8.72 11.12
N TRP A 17 -8.64 8.70 10.87
CA TRP A 17 -7.58 8.82 11.90
C TRP A 17 -7.77 9.98 12.89
N GLY A 18 -8.24 11.14 12.42
CA GLY A 18 -8.46 12.32 13.29
C GLY A 18 -9.76 12.29 14.11
N GLU A 19 -10.64 11.32 13.87
CA GLU A 19 -11.98 11.21 14.47
C GLU A 19 -12.05 10.20 15.62
N HIS A 20 -10.94 9.52 15.90
CA HIS A 20 -10.78 8.58 17.02
C HIS A 20 -9.38 8.68 17.64
N GLU A 21 -9.16 7.97 18.73
CA GLU A 21 -7.85 7.80 19.37
C GLU A 21 -7.35 6.36 19.21
N GLY A 22 -6.06 6.14 19.46
CA GLY A 22 -5.48 4.80 19.43
C GLY A 22 -3.96 4.81 19.56
N VAL A 23 -3.34 3.70 19.18
CA VAL A 23 -1.88 3.51 19.21
C VAL A 23 -1.39 3.04 17.84
N PHE A 24 -0.37 3.70 17.31
CA PHE A 24 0.40 3.21 16.17
C PHE A 24 1.73 2.63 16.62
N THR A 25 2.23 1.64 15.88
CA THR A 25 3.64 1.21 15.96
C THR A 25 4.38 1.64 14.70
N ALA A 26 5.50 2.34 14.87
CA ALA A 26 6.36 2.76 13.79
C ALA A 26 7.38 1.66 13.43
N ALA A 27 8.07 1.83 12.29
CA ALA A 27 9.03 0.84 11.79
C ALA A 27 10.25 0.63 12.72
N ASP A 28 10.54 1.60 13.58
CA ASP A 28 11.54 1.53 14.64
C ASP A 28 11.03 0.86 15.92
N ARG A 29 9.81 0.28 15.88
CA ARG A 29 9.08 -0.34 17.00
C ARG A 29 8.51 0.65 18.02
N GLY A 30 8.51 1.95 17.73
CA GLY A 30 7.94 2.96 18.62
C GLY A 30 6.41 2.89 18.66
N PHE A 31 5.84 2.59 19.82
CA PHE A 31 4.42 2.82 20.09
C PHE A 31 4.17 4.30 20.36
N GLN A 32 3.18 4.86 19.67
CA GLN A 32 2.77 6.25 19.76
C GLN A 32 1.25 6.31 19.94
N ARG A 33 0.81 6.91 21.05
CA ARG A 33 -0.60 7.20 21.26
C ARG A 33 -0.99 8.45 20.47
N PHE A 34 -2.08 8.36 19.72
CA PHE A 34 -2.70 9.52 19.09
C PHE A 34 -4.08 9.75 19.69
N PHE A 35 -4.51 11.01 19.68
CA PHE A 35 -5.78 11.43 20.26
C PHE A 35 -6.74 11.87 19.16
N LYS A 36 -8.03 11.76 19.46
CA LYS A 36 -9.09 12.33 18.65
C LYS A 36 -8.90 13.85 18.54
N ALA A 37 -8.91 14.35 17.31
CA ALA A 37 -8.75 15.77 17.01
C ALA A 37 -10.09 16.44 16.66
N VAL A 38 -11.03 15.70 16.06
CA VAL A 38 -12.33 16.21 15.61
C VAL A 38 -13.44 15.22 15.89
N GLU A 39 -14.67 15.73 16.03
CA GLU A 39 -15.86 14.89 16.13
C GLU A 39 -16.28 14.36 14.75
N PRO A 40 -16.61 13.07 14.61
CA PRO A 40 -17.17 12.54 13.37
C PRO A 40 -18.53 13.20 13.10
N LYS A 41 -18.79 13.55 11.83
CA LYS A 41 -19.99 14.32 11.45
C LYS A 41 -21.25 13.51 11.17
N TRP A 42 -21.11 12.20 10.95
CA TRP A 42 -22.21 11.32 10.52
C TRP A 42 -22.38 10.16 11.51
N ASP A 43 -23.34 9.27 11.22
CA ASP A 43 -23.50 8.01 11.97
C ASP A 43 -22.36 7.05 11.62
N LEU A 44 -21.19 7.35 12.17
CA LEU A 44 -19.97 6.58 12.06
C LEU A 44 -19.69 5.88 13.37
N LYS A 45 -19.15 4.68 13.28
CA LYS A 45 -18.57 3.95 14.41
C LYS A 45 -17.08 3.85 14.20
N THR A 46 -16.33 3.69 15.28
CA THR A 46 -14.91 3.30 15.17
C THR A 46 -14.80 1.85 14.70
N ASP A 47 -13.67 1.49 14.08
CA ASP A 47 -13.46 0.13 13.57
C ASP A 47 -13.66 -0.95 14.65
N TRP A 48 -13.17 -0.72 15.87
CA TRP A 48 -13.30 -1.68 16.97
C TRP A 48 -14.76 -1.85 17.43
N GLN A 49 -15.59 -0.80 17.39
CA GLN A 49 -17.01 -0.90 17.68
C GLN A 49 -17.72 -1.74 16.63
N ILE A 50 -17.43 -1.49 15.34
CA ILE A 50 -17.98 -2.26 14.22
C ILE A 50 -17.64 -3.75 14.38
N ILE A 51 -16.37 -4.05 14.66
CA ILE A 51 -15.88 -5.42 14.87
C ILE A 51 -16.59 -6.07 16.07
N SER A 52 -16.71 -5.37 17.20
CA SER A 52 -17.38 -5.88 18.41
C SER A 52 -18.85 -6.19 18.16
N GLU A 53 -19.52 -5.32 17.42
CA GLU A 53 -20.91 -5.44 17.01
C GLU A 53 -21.16 -6.60 16.04
N ILE A 54 -20.25 -6.84 15.09
CA ILE A 54 -20.29 -8.00 14.19
C ILE A 54 -20.09 -9.28 15.01
N ALA A 55 -19.04 -9.35 15.83
CA ALA A 55 -18.74 -10.52 16.66
C ALA A 55 -19.93 -10.91 17.55
N THR A 56 -20.56 -9.91 18.19
CA THR A 56 -21.76 -10.10 19.01
C THR A 56 -22.92 -10.67 18.20
N ARG A 57 -23.18 -10.15 16.99
CA ARG A 57 -24.22 -10.69 16.10
C ARG A 57 -23.92 -12.10 15.58
N MET A 58 -22.64 -12.47 15.49
CA MET A 58 -22.20 -13.83 15.15
C MET A 58 -22.25 -14.80 16.34
N GLY A 59 -22.66 -14.35 17.53
CA GLY A 59 -22.84 -15.19 18.71
C GLY A 59 -21.70 -15.17 19.71
N TYR A 60 -20.69 -14.30 19.54
CA TYR A 60 -19.63 -14.06 20.53
C TYR A 60 -19.81 -12.68 21.16
N PRO A 61 -20.35 -12.57 22.39
CA PRO A 61 -20.52 -11.28 23.07
C PRO A 61 -19.17 -10.59 23.27
N MET A 62 -18.91 -9.54 22.48
CA MET A 62 -17.68 -8.74 22.52
C MET A 62 -18.04 -7.30 22.90
N HIS A 63 -17.48 -6.82 23.99
CA HIS A 63 -17.78 -5.49 24.51
C HIS A 63 -16.57 -4.87 25.19
N TYR A 64 -16.26 -3.63 24.78
CA TYR A 64 -15.25 -2.76 25.38
C TYR A 64 -15.85 -1.36 25.57
N ASN A 65 -15.49 -0.69 26.66
CA ASN A 65 -15.96 0.67 26.94
C ASN A 65 -15.11 1.73 26.23
N ASN A 66 -13.84 1.45 25.98
CA ASN A 66 -12.88 2.39 25.40
C ASN A 66 -11.66 1.67 24.81
N THR A 67 -10.78 2.42 24.15
CA THR A 67 -9.55 1.88 23.54
C THR A 67 -8.51 1.44 24.57
N GLN A 68 -8.55 1.99 25.80
CA GLN A 68 -7.62 1.63 26.86
C GLN A 68 -7.85 0.18 27.33
N GLU A 69 -9.10 -0.25 27.50
CA GLU A 69 -9.39 -1.65 27.85
C GLU A 69 -8.83 -2.63 26.79
N ILE A 70 -8.98 -2.30 25.51
CA ILE A 70 -8.44 -3.09 24.39
C ILE A 70 -6.91 -3.11 24.43
N TRP A 71 -6.28 -1.96 24.62
CA TRP A 71 -4.84 -1.84 24.71
C TRP A 71 -4.27 -2.58 25.90
N ASP A 72 -4.94 -2.47 27.05
CA ASP A 72 -4.58 -3.16 28.28
C ASP A 72 -4.67 -4.67 28.05
N GLU A 73 -5.74 -5.20 27.47
CA GLU A 73 -5.85 -6.63 27.13
C GLU A 73 -4.71 -7.07 26.19
N LEU A 74 -4.45 -6.33 25.11
CA LEU A 74 -3.37 -6.63 24.16
C LEU A 74 -2.01 -6.72 24.87
N ARG A 75 -1.68 -5.76 25.73
CA ARG A 75 -0.41 -5.74 26.47
C ARG A 75 -0.31 -6.85 27.50
N HIS A 76 -1.42 -7.28 28.11
CA HIS A 76 -1.41 -8.45 29.01
C HIS A 76 -1.15 -9.75 28.25
N LEU A 77 -1.59 -9.84 26.98
CA LEU A 77 -1.35 -11.01 26.13
C LEU A 77 0.04 -11.02 25.48
N CYS A 78 0.74 -9.88 25.44
CA CYS A 78 2.06 -9.76 24.85
C CYS A 78 3.09 -9.25 25.88
N PRO A 79 3.91 -10.14 26.49
CA PRO A 79 4.86 -9.76 27.53
C PRO A 79 5.86 -8.68 27.12
N ASP A 80 6.25 -8.63 25.84
CA ASP A 80 7.15 -7.61 25.31
C ASP A 80 6.49 -6.23 25.17
N PHE A 81 5.17 -6.12 25.30
CA PHE A 81 4.43 -4.85 25.25
C PHE A 81 3.91 -4.44 26.64
N TYR A 82 4.05 -5.30 27.65
CA TYR A 82 3.40 -5.17 28.95
C TYR A 82 3.59 -3.79 29.58
N GLY A 83 4.82 -3.26 29.54
CA GLY A 83 5.16 -1.97 30.13
C GLY A 83 4.71 -0.74 29.35
N ALA A 84 4.21 -0.89 28.12
CA ALA A 84 3.84 0.23 27.24
C ALA A 84 2.46 0.84 27.58
N THR A 85 2.26 1.29 28.82
CA THR A 85 0.99 1.90 29.25
C THR A 85 0.71 3.23 28.53
N TYR A 86 -0.55 3.66 28.55
CA TYR A 86 -0.94 4.96 27.97
C TYR A 86 -0.25 6.14 28.66
N GLU A 87 -0.09 6.06 29.98
CA GLU A 87 0.59 7.06 30.81
C GLU A 87 2.05 7.17 30.39
N LYS A 88 2.74 6.03 30.28
CA LYS A 88 4.15 5.98 29.92
C LYS A 88 4.42 6.47 28.51
N MET A 89 3.57 6.09 27.54
CA MET A 89 3.63 6.67 26.19
C MET A 89 3.40 8.17 26.18
N GLY A 90 2.50 8.68 27.05
CA GLY A 90 2.24 10.11 27.18
C GLY A 90 3.43 10.88 27.76
N GLU A 91 4.08 10.35 28.80
CA GLU A 91 5.23 10.98 29.47
C GLU A 91 6.49 10.97 28.60
N LEU A 92 6.75 9.86 27.90
CA LEU A 92 7.92 9.70 27.03
C LEU A 92 7.71 10.21 25.60
N GLY A 93 6.45 10.50 25.23
CA GLY A 93 6.02 10.82 23.86
C GLY A 93 5.90 9.58 22.96
N PHE A 94 6.77 8.58 23.13
CA PHE A 94 6.69 7.27 22.50
C PHE A 94 7.47 6.23 23.32
N ILE A 95 7.24 4.95 23.05
CA ILE A 95 8.04 3.87 23.67
C ILE A 95 8.38 2.78 22.66
N GLN A 96 9.67 2.44 22.53
CA GLN A 96 10.10 1.37 21.63
C GLN A 96 9.95 0.02 22.32
N TRP A 97 9.21 -0.90 21.71
CA TRP A 97 9.14 -2.27 22.22
C TRP A 97 10.40 -3.07 21.83
N PRO A 98 10.83 -4.05 22.66
CA PRO A 98 10.20 -4.50 23.90
C PRO A 98 10.20 -3.50 25.07
N CYS A 99 9.09 -3.46 25.81
CA CYS A 99 8.92 -2.81 27.11
C CYS A 99 8.10 -3.78 27.99
N ARG A 100 8.75 -4.35 29.00
CA ARG A 100 8.27 -5.53 29.73
C ARG A 100 7.73 -5.21 31.11
N ASP A 101 8.04 -4.02 31.63
CA ASP A 101 7.68 -3.64 32.98
C ASP A 101 7.08 -2.22 33.03
N THR A 102 6.10 -2.02 33.90
CA THR A 102 5.40 -0.73 34.02
C THR A 102 6.17 0.29 34.85
N SER A 103 7.22 -0.10 35.57
CA SER A 103 8.04 0.82 36.36
C SER A 103 8.79 1.83 35.50
N ASP A 104 9.16 2.95 36.13
CA ASP A 104 9.94 4.02 35.51
C ASP A 104 11.38 3.57 35.15
N ALA A 105 11.82 2.39 35.59
CA ALA A 105 13.14 1.87 35.25
C ALA A 105 13.19 1.30 33.82
N ASP A 106 12.11 0.70 33.34
CA ASP A 106 12.04 0.15 31.97
C ASP A 106 11.59 1.23 31.01
N GLN A 107 12.50 1.85 30.26
CA GLN A 107 12.17 2.93 29.33
C GLN A 107 11.95 2.42 27.89
N GLY A 108 11.71 1.11 27.73
CA GLY A 108 11.67 0.44 26.43
C GLY A 108 13.05 0.08 25.89
N THR A 109 13.08 -0.54 24.71
CA THR A 109 14.28 -1.11 24.10
C THR A 109 14.65 -0.39 22.81
N SER A 110 15.67 0.46 22.88
CA SER A 110 16.11 1.28 21.74
C SER A 110 16.64 0.46 20.55
N TYR A 111 17.40 -0.60 20.83
CA TYR A 111 17.93 -1.51 19.82
C TYR A 111 17.89 -2.96 20.30
N LEU A 112 17.67 -3.88 19.36
CA LEU A 112 17.59 -5.31 19.63
C LEU A 112 18.98 -5.96 19.55
N PHE A 113 19.07 -7.19 20.06
CA PHE A 113 20.25 -8.06 19.93
C PHE A 113 21.55 -7.46 20.53
N LYS A 114 21.42 -6.66 21.60
CA LYS A 114 22.57 -6.11 22.34
C LYS A 114 23.52 -7.20 22.87
N GLU A 115 22.96 -8.32 23.32
CA GLU A 115 23.71 -9.39 23.97
C GLU A 115 23.61 -10.73 23.23
N LYS A 116 22.40 -11.09 22.75
CA LYS A 116 22.13 -12.39 22.10
C LYS A 116 21.10 -12.26 20.98
N PHE A 117 21.16 -13.20 20.03
CA PHE A 117 20.16 -13.37 18.99
C PHE A 117 19.00 -14.25 19.46
N ASP A 118 17.85 -14.16 18.79
CA ASP A 118 16.69 -15.01 19.05
C ASP A 118 16.81 -16.36 18.34
N THR A 119 17.86 -17.11 18.71
CA THR A 119 18.16 -18.45 18.19
C THR A 119 18.37 -19.40 19.37
N PRO A 120 18.18 -20.73 19.19
CA PRO A 120 18.29 -21.68 20.31
C PRO A 120 19.62 -21.64 21.08
N ASN A 121 20.70 -21.21 20.43
CA ASN A 121 22.03 -21.07 21.04
C ASN A 121 22.46 -19.60 21.27
N GLY A 122 21.60 -18.63 20.98
CA GLY A 122 21.87 -17.20 21.15
C GLY A 122 22.84 -16.57 20.14
N LEU A 123 23.32 -17.33 19.16
CA LEU A 123 24.28 -16.86 18.15
C LEU A 123 23.61 -16.56 16.81
N ALA A 124 24.19 -15.63 16.04
CA ALA A 124 23.74 -15.37 14.67
C ALA A 124 23.94 -16.61 13.80
N GLN A 125 22.95 -16.91 12.95
CA GLN A 125 23.03 -18.01 12.00
C GLN A 125 23.44 -17.48 10.62
N PHE A 126 24.57 -17.98 10.12
CA PHE A 126 24.98 -17.78 8.74
C PHE A 126 24.39 -18.89 7.88
N PHE A 127 23.80 -18.51 6.75
CA PHE A 127 23.30 -19.45 5.76
C PHE A 127 23.59 -18.89 4.36
N THR A 128 23.67 -19.79 3.39
CA THR A 128 23.79 -19.43 1.98
C THR A 128 22.41 -19.45 1.33
N CYS A 129 22.19 -18.55 0.38
CA CYS A 129 21.01 -18.57 -0.49
C CYS A 129 21.46 -18.84 -1.92
N ASP A 130 20.90 -19.87 -2.53
CA ASP A 130 21.06 -20.06 -3.97
C ASP A 130 20.32 -18.95 -4.71
N TRP A 131 20.91 -18.49 -5.81
CA TRP A 131 20.26 -17.54 -6.68
C TRP A 131 19.08 -18.22 -7.40
N VAL A 132 17.93 -17.55 -7.41
CA VAL A 132 16.73 -17.99 -8.11
C VAL A 132 16.36 -16.94 -9.14
N ALA A 133 16.20 -17.39 -10.39
CA ALA A 133 15.75 -16.52 -11.47
C ALA A 133 14.30 -16.05 -11.25
N PRO A 134 13.92 -14.86 -11.73
CA PRO A 134 12.53 -14.44 -11.78
C PRO A 134 11.65 -15.46 -12.52
N ILE A 135 10.40 -15.58 -12.08
CA ILE A 135 9.46 -16.54 -12.67
C ILE A 135 8.96 -16.01 -14.02
N ASP A 136 8.61 -14.72 -14.09
CA ASP A 136 8.05 -14.09 -15.29
C ASP A 136 9.14 -13.69 -16.31
N LYS A 137 9.81 -14.68 -16.91
CA LYS A 137 10.98 -14.47 -17.78
C LYS A 137 10.67 -13.63 -19.03
N LEU A 138 11.68 -12.87 -19.47
CA LEU A 138 11.69 -12.15 -20.75
C LEU A 138 11.62 -13.12 -21.94
N THR A 139 11.01 -12.66 -23.01
CA THR A 139 10.92 -13.35 -24.31
C THR A 139 10.98 -12.31 -25.43
N ASP A 140 11.09 -12.74 -26.68
CA ASP A 140 11.03 -11.82 -27.82
C ASP A 140 9.69 -11.05 -27.87
N GLU A 141 8.61 -11.66 -27.38
CA GLU A 141 7.29 -11.02 -27.29
C GLU A 141 7.21 -10.00 -26.14
N TYR A 142 7.89 -10.26 -25.02
CA TYR A 142 7.92 -9.41 -23.82
C TYR A 142 9.38 -9.12 -23.43
N PRO A 143 10.05 -8.19 -24.14
CA PRO A 143 11.50 -8.02 -24.05
C PRO A 143 11.95 -7.07 -22.94
N MET A 144 11.03 -6.42 -22.21
CA MET A 144 11.35 -5.43 -21.17
C MET A 144 10.85 -5.87 -19.79
N VAL A 145 11.50 -5.37 -18.74
CA VAL A 145 11.10 -5.59 -17.34
C VAL A 145 10.29 -4.41 -16.83
N LEU A 146 9.10 -4.66 -16.30
CA LEU A 146 8.35 -3.73 -15.47
C LEU A 146 8.74 -3.91 -14.00
N SER A 147 9.10 -2.80 -13.35
CA SER A 147 9.21 -2.71 -11.89
C SER A 147 8.23 -1.68 -11.35
N THR A 148 7.42 -2.07 -10.37
CA THR A 148 6.50 -1.14 -9.71
C THR A 148 7.25 -0.20 -8.77
N VAL A 149 6.89 1.07 -8.74
CA VAL A 149 7.52 2.08 -7.88
C VAL A 149 6.48 2.94 -7.16
N ARG A 150 6.97 3.81 -6.27
CA ARG A 150 6.17 4.86 -5.62
C ARG A 150 6.72 6.22 -6.03
N GLU A 151 5.86 7.21 -6.06
CA GLU A 151 6.22 8.61 -6.34
C GLU A 151 5.75 9.53 -5.21
N VAL A 152 6.38 10.70 -5.15
CA VAL A 152 6.06 11.74 -4.17
C VAL A 152 4.73 12.40 -4.60
N GLY A 153 3.68 12.25 -3.79
CA GLY A 153 2.40 12.96 -3.98
C GLY A 153 1.17 12.10 -3.71
N HIS A 154 1.22 10.80 -3.96
CA HIS A 154 0.08 9.91 -3.71
C HIS A 154 0.46 8.72 -2.83
N TYR A 155 -0.47 8.33 -1.95
CA TYR A 155 -0.27 7.23 -1.04
C TYR A 155 -1.05 5.99 -1.49
N SER A 156 -0.32 4.91 -1.74
CA SER A 156 -0.84 3.56 -2.01
C SER A 156 -1.96 3.52 -3.05
N CYS A 157 -3.22 3.30 -2.68
CA CYS A 157 -4.33 3.19 -3.65
C CYS A 157 -5.08 4.50 -3.89
N ARG A 158 -4.52 5.65 -3.46
CA ARG A 158 -5.07 7.00 -3.71
C ARG A 158 -6.48 7.24 -3.09
N SER A 159 -6.99 6.34 -2.25
CA SER A 159 -8.33 6.47 -1.65
C SER A 159 -8.53 7.74 -0.83
N MET A 160 -7.47 8.25 -0.21
CA MET A 160 -7.45 9.55 0.48
C MET A 160 -6.81 10.64 -0.39
N THR A 161 -5.57 10.41 -0.85
CA THR A 161 -4.77 11.44 -1.53
C THR A 161 -5.34 11.85 -2.89
N GLY A 162 -6.17 11.03 -3.53
CA GLY A 162 -6.85 11.38 -4.79
C GLY A 162 -7.96 12.40 -4.64
N ASN A 163 -8.51 12.53 -3.43
CA ASN A 163 -9.53 13.54 -3.14
C ASN A 163 -8.90 14.91 -2.79
N CYS A 164 -7.57 15.01 -2.77
CA CYS A 164 -6.85 16.26 -2.54
C CYS A 164 -6.49 16.90 -3.88
N ALA A 165 -7.10 18.04 -4.19
CA ALA A 165 -6.87 18.76 -5.45
C ALA A 165 -5.39 19.14 -5.66
N ALA A 166 -4.70 19.55 -4.60
CA ALA A 166 -3.27 19.90 -4.68
C ALA A 166 -2.39 18.70 -5.05
N LEU A 167 -2.69 17.50 -4.51
CA LEU A 167 -1.94 16.29 -4.83
C LEU A 167 -2.30 15.76 -6.23
N ALA A 168 -3.56 15.85 -6.63
CA ALA A 168 -4.01 15.47 -7.97
C ALA A 168 -3.40 16.36 -9.07
N ALA A 169 -3.11 17.63 -8.78
CA ALA A 169 -2.43 18.52 -9.71
C ALA A 169 -0.94 18.19 -9.92
N LEU A 170 -0.31 17.41 -9.03
CA LEU A 170 1.09 17.00 -9.16
C LEU A 170 1.26 15.78 -10.07
N ALA A 171 0.32 14.84 -10.00
CA ALA A 171 0.29 13.65 -10.84
C ALA A 171 -1.15 13.11 -10.90
N ASP A 172 -1.61 12.76 -12.09
CA ASP A 172 -2.94 12.18 -12.28
C ASP A 172 -2.90 10.98 -13.23
N GLU A 173 -4.05 10.35 -13.40
CA GLU A 173 -4.25 9.22 -14.29
C GLU A 173 -3.99 9.62 -15.77
N PRO A 174 -3.42 8.74 -16.60
CA PRO A 174 -3.18 7.32 -16.36
C PRO A 174 -1.82 7.01 -15.71
N GLY A 175 -1.17 8.01 -15.11
CA GLY A 175 0.17 7.88 -14.55
C GLY A 175 1.26 7.78 -15.61
N TYR A 176 2.47 7.48 -15.14
CA TYR A 176 3.68 7.48 -15.96
C TYR A 176 4.37 6.12 -15.98
N ALA A 177 4.87 5.75 -17.17
CA ALA A 177 5.92 4.77 -17.37
C ALA A 177 7.23 5.52 -17.62
N GLN A 178 8.16 5.39 -16.68
CA GLN A 178 9.50 5.94 -16.84
C GLN A 178 10.27 5.05 -17.81
N ILE A 179 10.67 5.59 -18.97
CA ILE A 179 11.31 4.85 -20.06
C ILE A 179 12.69 5.48 -20.34
N ASN A 180 13.70 4.63 -20.57
CA ASN A 180 15.03 5.09 -20.95
C ASN A 180 15.01 5.76 -22.34
N THR A 181 15.75 6.86 -22.51
CA THR A 181 15.87 7.60 -23.79
C THR A 181 16.22 6.71 -24.99
N GLU A 182 17.11 5.73 -24.83
CA GLU A 182 17.50 4.84 -25.94
C GLU A 182 16.41 3.82 -26.29
N ASP A 183 15.70 3.30 -25.29
CA ASP A 183 14.55 2.42 -25.53
C ASP A 183 13.39 3.17 -26.15
N ALA A 184 13.11 4.39 -25.68
CA ALA A 184 12.10 5.26 -26.26
C ALA A 184 12.41 5.52 -27.75
N LYS A 185 13.66 5.88 -28.06
CA LYS A 185 14.11 6.07 -29.45
C LYS A 185 13.99 4.80 -30.29
N ARG A 186 14.36 3.63 -29.74
CA ARG A 186 14.25 2.33 -30.43
C ARG A 186 12.80 1.96 -30.72
N LEU A 187 11.88 2.33 -29.83
CA LEU A 187 10.46 2.02 -29.93
C LEU A 187 9.65 3.11 -30.65
N GLY A 188 10.26 4.25 -30.99
CA GLY A 188 9.56 5.39 -31.60
C GLY A 188 8.58 6.07 -30.63
N ILE A 189 8.92 6.13 -29.34
CA ILE A 189 8.10 6.75 -28.28
C ILE A 189 8.67 8.14 -28.01
N GLU A 190 7.80 9.15 -28.10
CA GLU A 190 8.10 10.51 -27.67
C GLU A 190 7.77 10.69 -26.18
N ASP A 191 8.40 11.67 -25.55
CA ASP A 191 8.06 12.05 -24.17
C ASP A 191 6.62 12.56 -24.08
N GLU A 192 5.96 12.32 -22.95
CA GLU A 192 4.54 12.61 -22.69
C GLU A 192 3.52 11.89 -23.60
N ALA A 193 3.95 11.06 -24.55
CA ALA A 193 3.05 10.27 -25.39
C ALA A 193 2.35 9.15 -24.59
N LEU A 194 1.09 8.89 -24.89
CA LEU A 194 0.39 7.70 -24.41
C LEU A 194 0.89 6.45 -25.13
N VAL A 195 1.12 5.41 -24.35
CA VAL A 195 1.61 4.10 -24.81
C VAL A 195 0.79 2.97 -24.20
N TRP A 196 0.73 1.85 -24.91
CA TRP A 196 0.24 0.61 -24.32
C TRP A 196 1.39 -0.15 -23.67
N VAL A 197 1.14 -0.68 -22.47
CA VAL A 197 2.03 -1.64 -21.82
C VAL A 197 1.28 -2.96 -21.72
N HIS A 198 1.86 -3.98 -22.34
CA HIS A 198 1.32 -5.33 -22.41
C HIS A 198 2.14 -6.27 -21.53
N SER A 199 1.46 -7.19 -20.86
CA SER A 199 2.03 -8.32 -20.14
C SER A 199 1.29 -9.58 -20.55
N ARG A 200 1.68 -10.72 -19.96
CA ARG A 200 0.94 -11.98 -20.08
C ARG A 200 -0.44 -11.93 -19.45
N LYS A 201 -0.65 -11.06 -18.44
CA LYS A 201 -1.91 -10.96 -17.70
C LYS A 201 -2.91 -10.01 -18.35
N GLY A 202 -2.42 -8.95 -18.98
CA GLY A 202 -3.29 -7.92 -19.54
C GLY A 202 -2.53 -6.77 -20.16
N LYS A 203 -3.26 -5.70 -20.44
CA LYS A 203 -2.73 -4.46 -21.00
C LYS A 203 -3.28 -3.25 -20.28
N ILE A 204 -2.49 -2.20 -20.19
CA ILE A 204 -2.88 -0.91 -19.63
C ILE A 204 -2.33 0.22 -20.49
N ILE A 205 -2.99 1.37 -20.45
CA ILE A 205 -2.53 2.61 -21.08
C ILE A 205 -1.87 3.49 -20.02
N THR A 206 -0.78 4.17 -20.37
CA THR A 206 -0.03 5.05 -19.48
C THR A 206 0.68 6.13 -20.29
N ARG A 207 1.10 7.22 -19.65
CA ARG A 207 1.93 8.24 -20.26
C ARG A 207 3.41 7.86 -20.20
N ALA A 208 4.18 8.11 -21.25
CA ALA A 208 5.63 7.95 -21.24
C ALA A 208 6.28 9.14 -20.50
N GLN A 209 7.24 8.84 -19.62
CA GLN A 209 8.17 9.82 -19.06
C GLN A 209 9.58 9.39 -19.48
N VAL A 210 10.11 10.03 -20.50
CA VAL A 210 11.38 9.66 -21.11
C VAL A 210 12.53 10.39 -20.42
N SER A 211 13.50 9.63 -19.92
CA SER A 211 14.71 10.21 -19.34
C SER A 211 15.86 9.20 -19.32
N ASP A 212 17.05 9.65 -18.90
CA ASP A 212 18.22 8.76 -18.75
C ASP A 212 18.27 8.05 -17.38
N ARG A 213 17.27 8.29 -16.51
CA ARG A 213 17.21 7.71 -15.15
C ARG A 213 16.85 6.21 -15.16
N PRO A 214 15.87 5.73 -15.94
CA PRO A 214 15.56 4.30 -16.03
C PRO A 214 16.68 3.49 -16.68
N ASN A 215 16.84 2.24 -16.23
CA ASN A 215 17.73 1.28 -16.89
C ASN A 215 17.20 0.91 -18.28
N LYS A 216 18.13 0.67 -19.21
CA LYS A 216 17.79 0.09 -20.53
C LYS A 216 17.14 -1.29 -20.35
N GLY A 217 16.13 -1.58 -21.15
CA GLY A 217 15.34 -2.81 -21.09
C GLY A 217 14.37 -2.87 -19.89
N ALA A 218 14.16 -1.77 -19.17
CA ALA A 218 13.25 -1.71 -18.04
C ALA A 218 12.36 -0.46 -18.05
N ILE A 219 11.15 -0.59 -17.53
CA ILE A 219 10.23 0.52 -17.26
C ILE A 219 9.84 0.52 -15.79
N TYR A 220 9.60 1.71 -15.25
CA TYR A 220 9.16 1.90 -13.88
C TYR A 220 7.80 2.57 -13.86
N MET A 221 6.85 1.98 -13.16
CA MET A 221 5.47 2.48 -13.14
C MET A 221 4.88 2.50 -11.74
N THR A 222 4.01 3.47 -11.51
CA THR A 222 3.24 3.63 -10.30
C THR A 222 1.91 2.87 -10.37
N TYR A 223 1.39 2.41 -9.22
CA TYR A 223 0.24 1.49 -9.16
C TYR A 223 -1.04 2.13 -8.58
N GLN A 224 -0.99 3.38 -8.14
CA GLN A 224 -2.08 4.04 -7.40
C GLN A 224 -3.31 4.43 -8.22
N TRP A 225 -3.29 4.21 -9.54
CA TRP A 225 -4.26 4.77 -10.47
C TRP A 225 -5.52 3.91 -10.62
N TRP A 226 -6.62 4.52 -11.08
CA TRP A 226 -7.75 3.74 -11.57
C TRP A 226 -7.53 3.28 -13.00
N ILE A 227 -7.10 4.18 -13.88
CA ILE A 227 -6.60 3.89 -15.23
C ILE A 227 -5.07 3.87 -15.22
N GLY A 228 -4.44 2.87 -15.84
CA GLY A 228 -2.98 2.77 -15.88
C GLY A 228 -2.34 2.14 -14.64
N ALA A 229 -3.13 1.43 -13.83
CA ALA A 229 -2.61 0.70 -12.68
C ALA A 229 -1.69 -0.44 -13.12
N CYS A 230 -0.39 -0.31 -12.91
CA CYS A 230 0.58 -1.32 -13.35
C CYS A 230 0.43 -2.69 -12.65
N ASN A 231 -0.25 -2.77 -11.50
CA ASN A 231 -0.59 -4.04 -10.85
C ASN A 231 -1.55 -4.93 -11.67
N GLU A 232 -2.26 -4.37 -12.65
CA GLU A 232 -3.08 -5.14 -13.61
C GLU A 232 -2.21 -5.97 -14.58
N LEU A 233 -0.91 -5.65 -14.68
CA LEU A 233 0.06 -6.37 -15.52
C LEU A 233 0.78 -7.49 -14.77
N VAL A 234 0.95 -7.35 -13.45
CA VAL A 234 1.79 -8.25 -12.65
C VAL A 234 1.11 -9.61 -12.51
N THR A 235 1.85 -10.66 -12.88
CA THR A 235 1.44 -12.07 -12.77
C THR A 235 1.27 -12.52 -11.32
N GLU A 236 0.54 -13.61 -11.10
CA GLU A 236 0.19 -14.11 -9.76
C GLU A 236 1.31 -14.99 -9.16
N ASN A 237 2.56 -14.61 -9.40
CA ASN A 237 3.75 -15.29 -8.88
C ASN A 237 3.98 -14.91 -7.42
N LEU A 238 4.15 -15.91 -6.56
CA LEU A 238 4.30 -15.74 -5.11
C LEU A 238 5.58 -16.40 -4.59
N SER A 239 6.25 -15.75 -3.64
CA SER A 239 7.32 -16.37 -2.85
C SER A 239 6.83 -17.70 -2.25
N PRO A 240 7.59 -18.80 -2.38
CA PRO A 240 7.15 -20.10 -1.89
C PRO A 240 6.95 -20.10 -0.36
N ILE A 241 7.67 -19.25 0.36
CA ILE A 241 7.69 -19.16 1.83
C ILE A 241 6.63 -18.17 2.34
N THR A 242 6.76 -16.90 1.98
CA THR A 242 5.96 -15.81 2.57
C THR A 242 4.71 -15.47 1.78
N LYS A 243 4.53 -16.06 0.59
CA LYS A 243 3.47 -15.71 -0.36
C LYS A 243 3.50 -14.22 -0.77
N THR A 244 4.66 -13.57 -0.67
CA THR A 244 4.87 -12.20 -1.16
C THR A 244 4.84 -12.19 -2.70
N PRO A 245 4.06 -11.30 -3.34
CA PRO A 245 3.98 -11.26 -4.81
C PRO A 245 5.22 -10.66 -5.50
N GLU A 246 5.46 -11.08 -6.75
CA GLU A 246 6.57 -10.64 -7.61
C GLU A 246 6.34 -9.23 -8.22
N TYR A 247 6.04 -8.22 -7.41
CA TYR A 247 5.72 -6.86 -7.91
C TYR A 247 6.90 -6.10 -8.56
N LYS A 248 8.13 -6.55 -8.40
CA LYS A 248 9.33 -5.83 -8.87
C LYS A 248 9.92 -6.41 -10.16
N TYR A 249 9.27 -7.43 -10.71
CA TYR A 249 9.68 -8.04 -11.96
C TYR A 249 8.46 -8.58 -12.69
N CYS A 250 8.12 -7.98 -13.82
CA CYS A 250 7.12 -8.49 -14.74
C CYS A 250 7.61 -8.26 -16.17
N ALA A 251 7.56 -9.29 -17.02
CA ALA A 251 7.96 -9.16 -18.41
C ALA A 251 6.84 -8.47 -19.20
N VAL A 252 7.22 -7.38 -19.89
CA VAL A 252 6.29 -6.51 -20.60
C VAL A 252 6.80 -6.15 -21.99
N ARG A 253 5.87 -5.70 -22.82
CA ARG A 253 6.11 -5.03 -24.11
C ARG A 253 5.48 -3.65 -24.07
N VAL A 254 6.24 -2.63 -24.46
CA VAL A 254 5.72 -1.27 -24.63
C VAL A 254 5.46 -1.03 -26.11
N GLU A 255 4.28 -0.51 -26.43
CA GLU A 255 3.81 -0.29 -27.80
C GLU A 255 3.39 1.18 -27.98
N PRO A 256 3.97 1.90 -28.96
CA PRO A 256 3.60 3.28 -29.25
C PRO A 256 2.19 3.37 -29.82
N ILE A 257 1.47 4.47 -29.52
CA ILE A 257 0.17 4.75 -30.10
C ILE A 257 0.32 5.85 -31.16
N ALA A 258 -0.03 5.56 -32.42
CA ALA A 258 0.12 6.53 -33.50
C ALA A 258 -0.86 7.72 -33.37
N ASP A 259 -2.13 7.44 -33.06
CA ASP A 259 -3.15 8.49 -32.87
C ASP A 259 -3.26 8.88 -31.39
N GLN A 260 -2.41 9.83 -30.98
CA GLN A 260 -2.40 10.36 -29.62
C GLN A 260 -3.71 11.06 -29.25
N ARG A 261 -4.45 11.63 -30.21
CA ARG A 261 -5.74 12.29 -29.91
C ARG A 261 -6.81 11.26 -29.54
N ALA A 262 -6.87 10.17 -30.30
CA ALA A 262 -7.74 9.05 -29.96
C ALA A 262 -7.35 8.40 -28.63
N ALA A 263 -6.05 8.30 -28.34
CA ALA A 263 -5.54 7.78 -27.07
C ALA A 263 -5.98 8.61 -25.86
N GLU A 264 -5.87 9.93 -25.94
CA GLU A 264 -6.33 10.84 -24.87
C GLU A 264 -7.85 10.74 -24.68
N GLN A 265 -8.61 10.70 -25.77
CA GLN A 265 -10.06 10.53 -25.70
C GLN A 265 -10.42 9.18 -25.06
N TYR A 266 -9.69 8.11 -25.36
CA TYR A 266 -9.89 6.81 -24.73
C TYR A 266 -9.71 6.86 -23.21
N VAL A 267 -8.68 7.53 -22.71
CA VAL A 267 -8.46 7.68 -21.25
C VAL A 267 -9.62 8.44 -20.61
N ILE A 268 -10.08 9.54 -21.23
CA ILE A 268 -11.21 10.33 -20.75
C ILE A 268 -12.49 9.47 -20.70
N ASP A 269 -12.76 8.70 -21.76
CA ASP A 269 -13.94 7.86 -21.88
C ASP A 269 -13.95 6.74 -20.83
N GLU A 270 -12.82 6.05 -20.63
CA GLU A 270 -12.68 5.02 -19.60
C GLU A 270 -12.88 5.59 -18.20
N TYR A 271 -12.39 6.81 -17.96
CA TYR A 271 -12.54 7.47 -16.67
C TYR A 271 -14.00 7.85 -16.40
N ASN A 272 -14.69 8.36 -17.42
CA ASN A 272 -16.11 8.68 -17.34
C ASN A 272 -16.97 7.41 -17.13
N LYS A 273 -16.69 6.32 -17.86
CA LYS A 273 -17.36 5.02 -17.65
C LYS A 273 -17.18 4.53 -16.22
N LEU A 274 -15.95 4.60 -15.71
CA LEU A 274 -15.64 4.22 -14.34
C LEU A 274 -16.44 5.05 -13.33
N LYS A 275 -16.44 6.38 -13.47
CA LYS A 275 -17.21 7.27 -12.57
C LYS A 275 -18.70 6.95 -12.59
N THR A 276 -19.27 6.72 -13.77
CA THR A 276 -20.68 6.34 -13.91
C THR A 276 -20.97 5.03 -13.18
N ARG A 277 -20.16 3.98 -13.42
CA ARG A 277 -20.30 2.69 -12.75
C ARG A 277 -20.21 2.81 -11.22
N LEU A 278 -19.26 3.58 -10.71
CA LEU A 278 -19.10 3.79 -9.27
C LEU A 278 -20.29 4.54 -8.66
N ARG A 279 -20.87 5.50 -9.39
CA ARG A 279 -22.07 6.20 -8.96
C ARG A 279 -23.28 5.27 -8.90
N GLU A 280 -23.46 4.43 -9.92
CA GLU A 280 -24.54 3.45 -9.97
C GLU A 280 -24.43 2.44 -8.82
N ALA A 281 -23.23 1.89 -8.59
CA ALA A 281 -22.97 0.97 -7.49
C ALA A 281 -23.18 1.59 -6.10
N ALA A 282 -23.06 2.91 -5.97
CA ALA A 282 -23.34 3.61 -4.72
C ALA A 282 -24.83 3.90 -4.47
N LEU A 283 -25.66 3.80 -5.51
CA LEU A 283 -27.10 4.06 -5.43
C LEU A 283 -27.95 2.78 -5.43
N ALA A 284 -27.34 1.65 -5.81
CA ALA A 284 -27.94 0.31 -5.73
C ALA A 284 -27.93 -0.20 -4.28
#